data_AF-A0A821M109-F1
#
_entry.id   AF-A0A821M109-F1
#
_cell.length_a   1.000
_cell.length_b   1.000
_cell.length_c   1.000
_cell.angle_alpha   90.00
_cell.angle_beta   90.00
_cell.angle_gamma   90.00
#
_symmetry.space_group_name_H-M   'P 1'
#
loop_
_entity.id
_entity.type
_entity.pdbx_description
1 polymer ?
#
loop_
_entity_poly.entity_id
_entity_poly.type
_entity_poly.pdbx_seq_one_letter_code
_entity_poly.pdbx_strand_id
1 'polypeptide(L)'
;MNTTISNDDEQQIIPLSALSSEKNSKENHIASMYETISSNNNKIQKLTISETQQRTSVLHLIAWPIRILTSLRTTHFSDHNLRIAFLLFIMLIGITSFTTALIVGSSTVQFKQQCPLYASFKFKILNTTTHNWTIRIVPSSEKFSSQSICDFCTFYNISTFIYCIMTGFFFILFNSDHRIITTNDRSLIIPWLPISVILGFLALINASMLTNGFLKFCSTIISNDSHITSCSQLNQLFFEQYPNVSLFFIYMLVAIIQSWFQLSFFIGIITILTIRLTSLFDWRSNSNDNTQINENSIGIII
;
A
#
# COMPACT_ATOMS: atom_id res chain seq x y z
N MET A 1 -9.01 -34.81 -65.16
CA MET A 1 -8.95 -34.29 -63.77
C MET A 1 -8.15 -35.30 -62.98
N ASN A 2 -6.92 -34.92 -62.61
CA ASN A 2 -5.90 -35.83 -62.11
C ASN A 2 -6.09 -36.13 -60.62
N THR A 3 -6.18 -37.42 -60.31
CA THR A 3 -5.94 -38.02 -59.00
C THR A 3 -4.74 -38.95 -59.15
N THR A 4 -3.71 -38.75 -58.32
CA THR A 4 -2.58 -39.69 -58.20
C THR A 4 -2.29 -39.92 -56.73
N ILE A 5 -2.67 -41.12 -56.30
CA ILE A 5 -2.25 -41.83 -55.10
C ILE A 5 -1.00 -42.63 -55.51
N SER A 6 0.05 -42.63 -54.69
CA SER A 6 1.21 -43.51 -54.85
C SER A 6 1.60 -44.06 -53.47
N ASN A 7 1.32 -45.34 -53.26
CA ASN A 7 2.03 -46.21 -52.33
C ASN A 7 3.14 -46.89 -53.16
N ASP A 8 4.31 -47.08 -52.58
CA ASP A 8 5.18 -48.21 -52.92
C ASP A 8 6.02 -48.56 -51.67
N ASP A 9 5.78 -49.77 -51.18
CA ASP A 9 6.65 -50.55 -50.31
C ASP A 9 7.72 -51.22 -51.17
N GLU A 10 8.99 -51.22 -50.76
CA GLU A 10 9.81 -52.43 -50.90
C GLU A 10 11.06 -52.42 -50.01
N GLN A 11 11.32 -53.61 -49.47
CA GLN A 11 12.33 -53.97 -48.50
C GLN A 11 13.73 -54.09 -49.12
N GLN A 12 14.78 -53.78 -48.36
CA GLN A 12 16.09 -54.39 -48.60
C GLN A 12 16.82 -54.76 -47.30
N ILE A 13 17.29 -56.00 -47.32
CA ILE A 13 17.92 -56.82 -46.27
C ILE A 13 19.39 -56.44 -46.14
N ILE A 14 19.95 -56.37 -44.92
CA ILE A 14 21.41 -56.34 -44.70
C ILE A 14 21.77 -57.36 -43.60
N PRO A 15 22.84 -58.17 -43.78
CA PRO A 15 23.00 -59.46 -43.13
C PRO A 15 23.73 -59.42 -41.78
N LEU A 16 23.38 -60.41 -40.97
CA LEU A 16 23.88 -60.70 -39.63
C LEU A 16 25.22 -61.44 -39.69
N SER A 17 26.31 -60.74 -39.96
CA SER A 17 27.67 -61.29 -39.80
C SER A 17 28.73 -60.19 -39.71
N ALA A 18 28.80 -59.50 -38.58
CA ALA A 18 30.00 -58.79 -38.13
C ALA A 18 29.93 -58.59 -36.61
N LEU A 19 29.84 -59.72 -35.91
CA LEU A 19 30.24 -59.79 -34.51
C LEU A 19 31.77 -59.72 -34.44
N SER A 20 32.25 -59.08 -33.37
CA SER A 20 33.61 -59.12 -32.82
C SER A 20 34.73 -58.49 -33.65
N SER A 21 35.00 -57.20 -33.40
CA SER A 21 36.34 -56.70 -33.10
C SER A 21 36.34 -55.16 -32.98
N GLU A 22 35.88 -54.61 -31.85
CA GLU A 22 36.38 -53.30 -31.38
C GLU A 22 35.99 -53.04 -29.92
N LYS A 23 36.27 -54.02 -29.06
CA LYS A 23 36.33 -53.85 -27.61
C LYS A 23 37.78 -53.49 -27.32
N ASN A 24 38.08 -52.21 -27.02
CA ASN A 24 39.26 -51.70 -26.28
C ASN A 24 39.73 -50.27 -26.65
N SER A 25 38.90 -49.45 -27.32
CA SER A 25 39.22 -48.03 -27.55
C SER A 25 38.04 -47.09 -27.29
N LYS A 26 37.29 -47.33 -26.20
CA LYS A 26 36.15 -46.47 -25.80
C LYS A 26 36.02 -46.25 -24.29
N GLU A 27 37.04 -46.54 -23.51
CA GLU A 27 36.99 -46.33 -22.04
C GLU A 27 37.65 -45.02 -21.57
N ASN A 28 38.51 -44.39 -22.37
CA ASN A 28 39.17 -43.14 -21.95
C ASN A 28 38.52 -41.84 -22.46
N HIS A 29 37.52 -41.90 -23.34
CA HIS A 29 36.81 -40.70 -23.81
C HIS A 29 35.46 -40.45 -23.11
N ILE A 30 34.97 -41.40 -22.31
CA ILE A 30 33.69 -41.27 -21.59
C ILE A 30 33.90 -40.58 -20.23
N ALA A 31 35.07 -40.74 -19.59
CA ALA A 31 35.34 -40.14 -18.28
C ALA A 31 35.36 -38.59 -18.30
N SER A 32 35.85 -37.94 -19.38
CA SER A 32 35.89 -36.47 -19.43
C SER A 32 34.56 -35.82 -19.84
N MET A 33 33.65 -36.58 -20.46
CA MET A 33 32.33 -36.07 -20.87
C MET A 33 31.31 -36.15 -19.72
N TYR A 34 31.47 -37.08 -18.77
CA TYR A 34 30.62 -37.17 -17.58
C TYR A 34 30.90 -36.07 -16.54
N GLU A 35 32.12 -35.56 -16.42
CA GLU A 35 32.41 -34.45 -15.48
C GLU A 35 31.81 -33.11 -15.95
N THR A 36 31.70 -32.88 -17.26
CA THR A 36 31.12 -31.63 -17.77
C THR A 36 29.59 -31.64 -17.72
N ILE A 37 28.95 -32.80 -17.89
CA ILE A 37 27.49 -32.94 -17.76
C ILE A 37 27.05 -32.91 -16.28
N SER A 38 27.84 -33.47 -15.36
CA SER A 38 27.57 -33.40 -13.91
C SER A 38 27.69 -31.96 -13.36
N SER A 39 28.63 -31.17 -13.88
CA SER A 39 28.80 -29.76 -13.49
C SER A 39 27.66 -28.85 -14.00
N ASN A 40 27.15 -29.09 -15.21
CA ASN A 40 26.03 -28.32 -15.76
C ASN A 40 24.66 -28.69 -15.17
N ASN A 41 24.42 -29.97 -14.83
CA ASN A 41 23.17 -30.37 -14.17
C ASN A 41 23.05 -29.79 -12.75
N ASN A 42 24.16 -29.73 -12.01
CA ASN A 42 24.18 -29.08 -10.69
C ASN A 42 23.95 -27.56 -10.75
N LYS A 43 24.34 -26.90 -11.85
CA LYS A 43 24.15 -25.46 -12.05
C LYS A 43 22.73 -25.11 -12.48
N ILE A 44 22.11 -25.93 -13.34
CA ILE A 44 20.71 -25.79 -13.74
C ILE A 44 19.79 -26.10 -12.55
N GLN A 45 20.06 -27.18 -11.79
CA GLN A 45 19.27 -27.55 -10.61
C GLN A 45 19.36 -26.50 -9.48
N LYS A 46 20.52 -25.87 -9.28
CA LYS A 46 20.64 -24.72 -8.35
C LYS A 46 19.86 -23.48 -8.80
N LEU A 47 19.80 -23.21 -10.11
CA LEU A 47 19.04 -22.08 -10.64
C LEU A 47 17.52 -22.28 -10.48
N THR A 48 17.03 -23.50 -10.73
CA THR A 48 15.59 -23.83 -10.59
C THR A 48 15.15 -23.91 -9.12
N ILE A 49 16.02 -24.37 -8.21
CA ILE A 49 15.76 -24.34 -6.76
C ILE A 49 15.75 -22.90 -6.24
N SER A 50 16.62 -22.01 -6.75
CA SER A 50 16.63 -20.59 -6.38
C SER A 50 15.32 -19.87 -6.80
N GLU A 51 14.81 -20.11 -8.00
CA GLU A 51 13.56 -19.48 -8.46
C GLU A 51 12.31 -20.03 -7.77
N THR A 52 12.26 -21.34 -7.48
CA THR A 52 11.15 -21.95 -6.73
C THR A 52 11.17 -21.58 -5.25
N GLN A 53 12.34 -21.39 -4.65
CA GLN A 53 12.51 -20.91 -3.28
C GLN A 53 12.19 -19.41 -3.15
N GLN A 54 12.42 -18.61 -4.20
CA GLN A 54 12.02 -17.21 -4.25
C GLN A 54 10.51 -17.03 -4.48
N ARG A 55 9.86 -17.89 -5.27
CA ARG A 55 8.39 -17.89 -5.41
C ARG A 55 7.66 -18.34 -4.14
N THR A 56 8.17 -19.35 -3.43
CA THR A 56 7.56 -19.82 -2.18
C THR A 56 7.71 -18.82 -1.04
N SER A 57 8.81 -18.07 -0.98
CA SER A 57 9.00 -17.01 0.03
C SER A 57 8.10 -15.80 -0.20
N VAL A 58 7.84 -15.40 -1.46
CA VAL A 58 6.85 -14.35 -1.77
C VAL A 58 5.42 -14.80 -1.44
N LEU A 59 5.06 -16.06 -1.77
CA LEU A 59 3.76 -16.63 -1.39
C LEU A 59 3.58 -16.72 0.13
N HIS A 60 4.63 -17.01 0.89
CA HIS A 60 4.58 -17.04 2.35
C HIS A 60 4.38 -15.65 2.96
N LEU A 61 5.01 -14.62 2.39
CA LEU A 61 4.86 -13.22 2.80
C LEU A 61 3.43 -12.68 2.59
N ILE A 62 2.73 -13.19 1.57
CA ILE A 62 1.32 -12.85 1.31
C ILE A 62 0.37 -13.76 2.12
N ALA A 63 0.73 -15.03 2.33
CA ALA A 63 -0.11 -15.98 3.05
C ALA A 63 -0.22 -15.69 4.56
N TRP A 64 0.83 -15.13 5.17
CA TRP A 64 0.85 -14.83 6.59
C TRP A 64 -0.18 -13.77 7.03
N PRO A 65 -0.29 -12.59 6.37
CA PRO A 65 -1.36 -11.64 6.66
C PRO A 65 -2.74 -12.22 6.37
N ILE A 66 -2.90 -13.02 5.31
CA ILE A 66 -4.16 -13.72 5.02
C ILE A 66 -4.55 -14.65 6.17
N ARG A 67 -3.62 -15.42 6.74
CA ARG A 67 -3.88 -16.29 7.90
C ARG A 67 -4.30 -15.51 9.15
N ILE A 68 -3.67 -14.37 9.41
CA ILE A 68 -4.06 -13.47 10.53
C ILE A 68 -5.46 -12.91 10.29
N LEU A 69 -5.76 -12.46 9.07
CA LEU A 69 -7.09 -12.02 8.65
C LEU A 69 -8.15 -13.14 8.80
N THR A 70 -7.82 -14.39 8.45
CA THR A 70 -8.72 -15.52 8.66
C THR A 70 -8.87 -15.91 10.13
N SER A 71 -7.85 -15.67 10.97
CA SER A 71 -7.96 -15.89 12.42
C SER A 71 -8.79 -14.82 13.12
N LEU A 72 -8.82 -13.59 12.60
CA LEU A 72 -9.73 -12.53 13.06
C LEU A 72 -11.19 -12.78 12.64
N ARG A 73 -11.41 -13.69 11.69
CA ARG A 73 -12.74 -14.06 11.20
C ARG A 73 -13.56 -14.89 12.20
N THR A 74 -12.93 -15.51 13.19
CA THR A 74 -13.62 -16.38 14.16
C THR A 74 -14.29 -15.63 15.31
N THR A 75 -14.01 -14.34 15.48
CA THR A 75 -14.83 -13.49 16.35
C THR A 75 -16.06 -13.03 15.56
N HIS A 76 -17.22 -13.52 15.98
CA HIS A 76 -18.52 -13.32 15.36
C HIS A 76 -18.97 -11.84 15.42
N PHE A 77 -18.31 -10.96 14.68
CA PHE A 77 -18.73 -9.57 14.54
C PHE A 77 -20.04 -9.55 13.73
N SER A 78 -21.12 -9.10 14.38
CA SER A 78 -22.38 -8.82 13.69
C SER A 78 -22.14 -7.85 12.54
N ASP A 79 -22.75 -8.10 11.37
CA ASP A 79 -22.70 -7.22 10.20
C ASP A 79 -23.04 -5.76 10.56
N HIS A 80 -23.92 -5.56 11.53
CA HIS A 80 -24.28 -4.24 12.06
C HIS A 80 -23.06 -3.51 12.65
N ASN A 81 -22.23 -4.20 13.42
CA ASN A 81 -21.05 -3.61 14.05
C ASN A 81 -19.99 -3.25 13.01
N LEU A 82 -19.81 -4.06 11.96
CA LEU A 82 -18.88 -3.75 10.86
C LEU A 82 -19.33 -2.51 10.07
N ARG A 83 -20.65 -2.35 9.85
CA ARG A 83 -21.21 -1.16 9.20
C ARG A 83 -21.00 0.10 10.02
N ILE A 84 -21.25 0.04 11.34
CA ILE A 84 -20.99 1.15 12.26
C ILE A 84 -19.50 1.49 12.28
N ALA A 85 -18.62 0.49 12.40
CA ALA A 85 -17.17 0.69 12.40
C ALA A 85 -16.68 1.35 11.11
N PHE A 86 -17.20 0.92 9.95
CA PHE A 86 -16.89 1.54 8.66
C PHE A 86 -17.28 3.02 8.62
N LEU A 87 -18.50 3.36 9.05
CA LEU A 87 -18.97 4.75 9.12
C LEU A 87 -18.14 5.61 10.08
N LEU A 88 -17.79 5.06 11.25
CA LEU A 88 -16.94 5.75 12.21
C LEU A 88 -15.56 6.03 11.64
N PHE A 89 -14.93 5.06 10.96
CA PHE A 89 -13.65 5.29 10.30
C PHE A 89 -13.74 6.31 9.18
N ILE A 90 -14.76 6.26 8.32
CA ILE A 90 -14.96 7.25 7.26
C ILE A 90 -15.12 8.66 7.86
N MET A 91 -15.90 8.82 8.93
CA MET A 91 -16.10 10.09 9.62
C MET A 91 -14.78 10.60 10.22
N LEU A 92 -14.03 9.76 10.93
CA LEU A 92 -12.75 10.11 11.54
C LEU A 92 -11.71 10.50 10.48
N ILE A 93 -11.64 9.78 9.37
CA ILE A 93 -10.79 10.16 8.21
C ILE A 93 -11.23 11.53 7.68
N GLY A 94 -12.53 11.79 7.54
CA GLY A 94 -13.04 13.07 7.08
C GLY A 94 -12.62 14.24 7.98
N ILE A 95 -12.85 14.11 9.30
CA ILE A 95 -12.53 15.15 10.29
C ILE A 95 -11.01 15.41 10.34
N THR A 96 -10.20 14.35 10.38
CA THR A 96 -8.74 14.47 10.42
C THR A 96 -8.19 15.07 9.13
N SER A 97 -8.71 14.68 7.96
CA SER A 97 -8.31 15.25 6.67
C SER A 97 -8.66 16.74 6.58
N PHE A 98 -9.88 17.12 6.94
CA PHE A 98 -10.31 18.52 6.92
C PHE A 98 -9.45 19.39 7.85
N THR A 99 -9.19 18.91 9.07
CA THR A 99 -8.36 19.61 10.05
C THR A 99 -6.92 19.77 9.55
N THR A 100 -6.34 18.70 8.98
CA THR A 100 -4.98 18.72 8.42
C THR A 100 -4.89 19.69 7.24
N ALA A 101 -5.89 19.72 6.35
CA ALA A 101 -5.94 20.68 5.25
C ALA A 101 -5.98 22.13 5.73
N LEU A 102 -6.76 22.43 6.78
CA LEU A 102 -6.82 23.77 7.38
C LEU A 102 -5.48 24.17 8.02
N ILE A 103 -4.82 23.25 8.72
CA ILE A 103 -3.53 23.52 9.36
C ILE A 103 -2.46 23.81 8.30
N VAL A 104 -2.34 22.94 7.30
CA VAL A 104 -1.32 23.11 6.24
C VAL A 104 -1.61 24.35 5.41
N GLY A 105 -2.88 24.57 5.03
CA GLY A 105 -3.30 25.75 4.25
C GLY A 105 -3.17 27.06 5.02
N SER A 106 -3.49 27.09 6.31
CA SER A 106 -3.26 28.31 7.12
C SER A 106 -1.77 28.58 7.32
N SER A 107 -0.96 27.52 7.47
CA SER A 107 0.48 27.65 7.59
C SER A 107 1.10 28.27 6.32
N THR A 108 0.72 27.82 5.13
CA THR A 108 1.24 28.42 3.88
C THR A 108 0.87 29.90 3.75
N VAL A 109 -0.33 30.30 4.17
CA VAL A 109 -0.74 31.71 4.19
C VAL A 109 0.09 32.51 5.20
N GLN A 110 0.33 31.97 6.39
CA GLN A 110 1.16 32.62 7.42
C GLN A 110 2.61 32.82 6.95
N PHE A 111 3.14 31.90 6.15
CA PHE A 111 4.45 31.99 5.52
C PHE A 111 4.42 32.68 4.14
N LYS A 112 3.45 33.57 3.86
CA LYS A 112 3.37 34.35 2.60
C LYS A 112 3.41 33.50 1.33
N GLN A 113 2.65 32.40 1.32
CA GLN A 113 2.60 31.42 0.22
C GLN A 113 3.91 30.66 -0.01
N GLN A 114 4.78 30.59 1.00
CA GLN A 114 5.95 29.73 0.98
C GLN A 114 5.67 28.46 1.78
N CYS A 115 6.17 27.33 1.29
CA CYS A 115 6.02 26.05 1.98
C CYS A 115 7.09 25.90 3.08
N PRO A 116 6.72 25.89 4.37
CA PRO A 116 7.69 25.78 5.46
C PRO A 116 8.25 24.35 5.60
N LEU A 117 7.54 23.34 5.10
CA LEU A 117 8.03 21.95 5.08
C LEU A 117 9.33 21.87 4.28
N TYR A 118 10.36 21.21 4.81
CA TYR A 118 11.71 21.12 4.20
C TYR A 118 12.44 22.46 4.02
N ALA A 119 11.93 23.57 4.58
CA ALA A 119 12.65 24.84 4.49
C ALA A 119 13.97 24.75 5.26
N SER A 120 15.01 25.35 4.68
CA SER A 120 16.34 25.44 5.26
C SER A 120 16.82 26.89 5.17
N PHE A 121 17.22 27.46 6.29
CA PHE A 121 17.65 28.86 6.39
C PHE A 121 18.66 29.04 7.51
N LYS A 122 19.53 30.05 7.37
CA LYS A 122 20.30 30.57 8.50
C LYS A 122 19.45 31.60 9.23
N PHE A 123 19.56 31.63 10.55
CA PHE A 123 18.86 32.60 11.36
C PHE A 123 19.81 33.22 12.40
N LYS A 124 19.42 34.38 12.92
CA LYS A 124 20.05 35.04 14.05
C LYS A 124 19.04 35.11 15.19
N ILE A 125 19.48 34.77 16.38
CA ILE A 125 18.68 34.91 17.60
C ILE A 125 18.90 36.32 18.13
N LEU A 126 17.80 37.04 18.33
CA LEU A 126 17.77 38.33 18.97
C LEU A 126 17.33 38.11 20.42
N ASN A 127 18.21 38.50 21.36
CA ASN A 127 17.83 38.58 22.77
C ASN A 127 16.96 39.82 22.97
N THR A 128 15.66 39.64 22.83
CA THR A 128 14.67 40.64 23.21
C THR A 128 14.45 40.61 24.72
N THR A 129 14.24 41.79 25.32
CA THR A 129 14.36 42.10 26.76
C THR A 129 13.35 41.42 27.70
N THR A 130 12.50 40.52 27.21
CA THR A 130 11.46 39.85 28.02
C THR A 130 11.27 38.40 27.55
N HIS A 131 12.08 37.48 28.10
CA HIS A 131 11.88 36.02 28.15
C HIS A 131 11.61 35.22 26.86
N ASN A 132 11.49 35.85 25.70
CA ASN A 132 11.13 35.20 24.45
C ASN A 132 12.28 35.36 23.44
N TRP A 133 12.79 34.22 22.98
CA TRP A 133 13.86 34.14 22.00
C TRP A 133 13.26 34.47 20.63
N THR A 134 13.66 35.60 20.04
CA THR A 134 13.16 36.02 18.74
C THR A 134 14.14 35.61 17.65
N ILE A 135 13.65 34.86 16.67
CA ILE A 135 14.40 34.43 15.50
C ILE A 135 14.19 35.42 14.36
N ARG A 136 15.29 35.98 13.85
CA ARG A 136 15.35 36.71 12.59
C ARG A 136 16.00 35.83 11.54
N ILE A 137 15.24 35.44 10.52
CA ILE A 137 15.76 34.67 9.38
C ILE A 137 16.68 35.56 8.53
N VAL A 138 17.81 35.04 8.05
CA VAL A 138 18.73 35.76 7.17
C VAL A 138 18.32 35.53 5.71
N PRO A 139 17.78 36.55 5.01
CA PRO A 139 17.11 36.39 3.72
C PRO A 139 18.03 35.83 2.61
N SER A 140 19.33 36.10 2.67
CA SER A 140 20.31 35.61 1.69
C SER A 140 20.55 34.09 1.74
N SER A 141 19.95 33.38 2.68
CA SER A 141 20.14 31.93 2.88
C SER A 141 18.84 31.13 2.88
N GLU A 142 17.71 31.79 2.61
CA GLU A 142 16.38 31.17 2.64
C GLU A 142 16.21 30.22 1.44
N LYS A 143 16.12 28.92 1.74
CA LYS A 143 15.68 27.89 0.81
C LYS A 143 14.38 27.31 1.34
N PHE A 144 13.26 27.93 0.98
CA PHE A 144 11.96 27.31 1.16
C PHE A 144 11.80 26.15 0.18
N SER A 145 10.96 25.20 0.57
CA SER A 145 10.70 24.06 -0.30
C SER A 145 9.75 24.41 -1.43
N SER A 146 9.65 23.51 -2.40
CA SER A 146 8.72 23.65 -3.51
C SER A 146 7.29 23.77 -3.00
N GLN A 147 6.57 24.78 -3.48
CA GLN A 147 5.16 25.01 -3.19
C GLN A 147 4.31 23.76 -3.48
N SER A 148 4.72 22.96 -4.47
CA SER A 148 4.08 21.70 -4.86
C SER A 148 3.94 20.69 -3.71
N ILE A 149 4.81 20.71 -2.70
CA ILE A 149 4.74 19.77 -1.57
C ILE A 149 3.57 20.16 -0.65
N CYS A 150 3.47 21.44 -0.28
CA CYS A 150 2.37 21.91 0.55
C CYS A 150 1.03 21.84 -0.20
N ASP A 151 1.04 22.12 -1.51
CA ASP A 151 -0.14 21.98 -2.36
C ASP A 151 -0.60 20.53 -2.42
N PHE A 152 0.32 19.56 -2.57
CA PHE A 152 0.00 18.14 -2.51
C PHE A 152 -0.64 17.76 -1.18
N CYS A 153 -0.01 18.12 -0.05
CA CYS A 153 -0.55 17.81 1.28
C CYS A 153 -1.96 18.41 1.48
N THR A 154 -2.18 19.63 1.00
CA THR A 154 -3.49 20.31 1.11
C THR A 154 -4.52 19.65 0.19
N PHE A 155 -4.19 19.46 -1.08
CA PHE A 155 -5.07 18.88 -2.09
C PHE A 155 -5.48 17.45 -1.76
N TYR A 156 -4.54 16.62 -1.31
CA TYR A 156 -4.79 15.24 -0.88
C TYR A 156 -5.83 15.22 0.26
N ASN A 157 -5.65 16.07 1.27
CA ASN A 157 -6.55 16.11 2.42
C ASN A 157 -7.94 16.64 2.06
N ILE A 158 -8.04 17.65 1.18
CA ILE A 158 -9.33 18.14 0.67
C ILE A 158 -10.04 17.05 -0.14
N SER A 159 -9.32 16.40 -1.06
CA SER A 159 -9.87 15.32 -1.89
C SER A 159 -10.34 14.15 -1.04
N THR A 160 -9.60 13.80 0.01
CA THR A 160 -9.98 12.74 0.94
C THR A 160 -11.21 13.12 1.75
N PHE A 161 -11.35 14.37 2.18
CA PHE A 161 -12.55 14.85 2.85
C PHE A 161 -13.79 14.74 1.96
N ILE A 162 -13.69 15.17 0.69
CA ILE A 162 -14.78 15.03 -0.28
C ILE A 162 -15.13 13.55 -0.50
N TYR A 163 -14.11 12.68 -0.62
CA TYR A 163 -14.31 11.24 -0.72
C TYR A 163 -15.09 10.69 0.48
N CYS A 164 -14.76 11.10 1.71
CA CYS A 164 -15.47 10.66 2.91
C CYS A 164 -16.94 11.10 2.92
N ILE A 165 -17.24 12.33 2.49
CA ILE A 165 -18.62 12.83 2.38
C ILE A 165 -19.40 11.99 1.36
N MET A 166 -18.84 11.80 0.15
CA MET A 166 -19.49 11.02 -0.90
C MET A 166 -19.72 9.57 -0.45
N THR A 167 -18.70 8.95 0.14
CA THR A 167 -18.78 7.57 0.64
C THR A 167 -19.83 7.45 1.75
N GLY A 168 -19.84 8.37 2.73
CA GLY A 168 -20.84 8.38 3.79
C GLY A 168 -22.26 8.58 3.26
N PHE A 169 -22.45 9.50 2.32
CA PHE A 169 -23.75 9.76 1.70
C PHE A 169 -24.28 8.55 0.94
N PHE A 170 -23.48 7.95 0.04
CA PHE A 170 -23.88 6.74 -0.67
C PHE A 170 -24.11 5.57 0.29
N PHE A 171 -23.29 5.43 1.33
CA PHE A 171 -23.48 4.38 2.33
C PHE A 171 -24.85 4.51 3.02
N ILE A 172 -25.26 5.71 3.42
CA ILE A 172 -26.58 5.93 4.05
C ILE A 172 -27.71 5.64 3.07
N LEU A 173 -27.63 6.15 1.84
CA LEU A 173 -28.67 5.96 0.82
C LEU A 173 -28.91 4.48 0.51
N PHE A 174 -27.85 3.70 0.33
CA PHE A 174 -27.97 2.28 -0.04
C PHE A 174 -28.26 1.35 1.15
N ASN A 175 -28.04 1.78 2.40
CA ASN A 175 -28.37 0.99 3.59
C ASN A 175 -29.77 1.27 4.16
N SER A 176 -30.44 2.35 3.78
CA SER A 176 -31.76 2.71 4.33
C SER A 176 -32.91 1.86 3.81
N ASP A 177 -32.74 1.17 2.67
CA ASP A 177 -33.81 0.39 2.04
C ASP A 177 -33.52 -1.12 2.13
N HIS A 178 -34.16 -1.79 3.09
CA HIS A 178 -33.96 -3.22 3.37
C HIS A 178 -34.19 -4.15 2.16
N ARG A 179 -34.96 -3.72 1.14
CA ARG A 179 -35.19 -4.52 -0.07
C ARG A 179 -34.02 -4.49 -1.07
N ILE A 180 -33.14 -3.48 -1.00
CA ILE A 180 -32.03 -3.29 -1.95
C ILE A 180 -30.72 -3.92 -1.42
N ILE A 181 -30.64 -4.19 -0.11
CA ILE A 181 -29.40 -4.58 0.60
C ILE A 181 -28.84 -5.94 0.16
N THR A 182 -29.68 -6.92 -0.21
CA THR A 182 -29.19 -8.29 -0.47
C THR A 182 -28.52 -8.46 -1.84
N THR A 183 -28.84 -7.60 -2.82
CA THR A 183 -28.31 -7.71 -4.19
C THR A 183 -27.25 -6.64 -4.52
N ASN A 184 -27.24 -5.50 -3.82
CA ASN A 184 -26.42 -4.34 -4.20
C ASN A 184 -25.14 -4.11 -3.37
N ASP A 185 -24.93 -4.84 -2.27
CA ASP A 185 -23.72 -4.69 -1.42
C ASP A 185 -22.41 -4.92 -2.22
N ARG A 186 -22.44 -5.84 -3.21
CA ARG A 186 -21.28 -6.10 -4.09
C ARG A 186 -20.94 -4.94 -5.00
N SER A 187 -21.96 -4.28 -5.57
CA SER A 187 -21.76 -3.17 -6.51
C SER A 187 -21.16 -1.94 -5.84
N LEU A 188 -21.31 -1.83 -4.51
CA LEU A 188 -20.79 -0.71 -3.72
C LEU A 188 -19.37 -0.98 -3.18
N ILE A 189 -19.09 -2.22 -2.74
CA ILE A 189 -17.80 -2.59 -2.13
C ILE A 189 -16.66 -2.63 -3.17
N ILE A 190 -16.93 -3.18 -4.35
CA ILE A 190 -15.92 -3.38 -5.41
C ILE A 190 -15.24 -2.06 -5.85
N PRO A 191 -15.95 -0.96 -6.13
CA PRO A 191 -15.29 0.31 -6.50
C PRO A 191 -14.60 1.01 -5.33
N TRP A 192 -15.08 0.82 -4.09
CA TRP A 192 -14.52 1.53 -2.93
C TRP A 192 -13.22 0.95 -2.42
N LEU A 193 -13.02 -0.37 -2.54
CA LEU A 193 -11.77 -1.02 -2.13
C LEU A 193 -10.53 -0.48 -2.86
N PRO A 194 -10.45 -0.45 -4.21
CA PRO A 194 -9.27 0.07 -4.90
C PRO A 194 -9.05 1.56 -4.62
N ILE A 195 -10.12 2.36 -4.54
CA ILE A 195 -10.01 3.80 -4.20
C ILE A 195 -9.46 3.96 -2.78
N SER A 196 -9.94 3.19 -1.80
CA SER A 196 -9.46 3.22 -0.42
C SER A 196 -7.98 2.78 -0.33
N VAL A 197 -7.55 1.82 -1.14
CA VAL A 197 -6.14 1.40 -1.21
C VAL A 197 -5.27 2.52 -1.79
N ILE A 198 -5.70 3.14 -2.89
CA ILE A 198 -4.97 4.27 -3.51
C ILE A 198 -4.87 5.44 -2.53
N LEU A 199 -5.98 5.84 -1.91
CA LEU A 199 -6.00 6.90 -0.91
C LEU A 199 -5.18 6.54 0.32
N GLY A 200 -5.20 5.29 0.78
CA GLY A 200 -4.35 4.82 1.88
C GLY A 200 -2.86 4.91 1.56
N PHE A 201 -2.46 4.59 0.32
CA PHE A 201 -1.08 4.78 -0.13
C PHE A 201 -0.69 6.26 -0.21
N LEU A 202 -1.58 7.11 -0.71
CA LEU A 202 -1.39 8.57 -0.69
C LEU A 202 -1.35 9.12 0.74
N ALA A 203 -2.10 8.55 1.68
CA ALA A 203 -2.05 8.89 3.11
C ALA A 203 -0.66 8.63 3.68
N LEU A 204 -0.05 7.49 3.34
CA LEU A 204 1.31 7.14 3.75
C LEU A 204 2.33 8.15 3.19
N ILE A 205 2.20 8.54 1.91
CA ILE A 205 3.07 9.56 1.31
C ILE A 205 2.88 10.90 2.02
N ASN A 206 1.63 11.33 2.24
CA ASN A 206 1.30 12.58 2.92
C ASN A 206 1.88 12.61 4.34
N ALA A 207 1.65 11.56 5.15
CA ALA A 207 2.17 11.46 6.51
C ALA A 207 3.72 11.47 6.55
N SER A 208 4.34 10.78 5.60
CA SER A 208 5.80 10.76 5.45
C SER A 208 6.35 12.13 5.06
N MET A 209 5.69 12.83 4.13
CA MET A 209 6.09 14.17 3.70
C MET A 209 5.95 15.20 4.82
N LEU A 210 4.86 15.16 5.57
CA LEU A 210 4.63 16.02 6.74
C LEU A 210 5.68 15.77 7.83
N THR A 211 5.91 14.49 8.17
CA THR A 211 6.87 14.11 9.22
C THR A 211 8.30 14.51 8.83
N ASN A 212 8.76 14.09 7.66
CA ASN A 212 10.14 14.37 7.22
C ASN A 212 10.35 15.86 6.94
N GLY A 213 9.36 16.54 6.34
CA GLY A 213 9.43 17.96 6.06
C GLY A 213 9.51 18.80 7.33
N PHE A 214 8.73 18.45 8.35
CA PHE A 214 8.77 19.12 9.64
C PHE A 214 10.04 18.81 10.44
N LEU A 215 10.50 17.54 10.44
CA LEU A 215 11.76 17.18 11.09
C LEU A 215 12.95 17.89 10.46
N LYS A 216 12.98 18.04 9.12
CA LYS A 216 14.04 18.77 8.43
C LYS A 216 14.02 20.26 8.78
N PHE A 217 12.84 20.86 8.87
CA PHE A 217 12.65 22.23 9.35
C PHE A 217 13.21 22.39 10.78
N CYS A 218 12.79 21.53 11.71
CA CYS A 218 13.30 21.53 13.08
C CYS A 218 14.82 21.33 13.14
N SER A 219 15.37 20.40 12.35
CA SER A 219 16.80 20.12 12.32
C SER A 219 17.63 21.32 11.87
N THR A 220 17.10 22.16 10.97
CA THR A 220 17.80 23.37 10.51
C THR A 220 17.90 24.42 11.62
N ILE A 221 16.91 24.45 12.53
CA ILE A 221 16.95 25.35 13.68
C ILE A 221 17.94 24.82 14.72
N ILE A 222 17.81 23.53 15.06
CA ILE A 222 18.66 22.85 16.06
C ILE A 222 20.13 22.82 15.65
N SER A 223 20.45 22.54 14.38
CA SER A 223 21.85 22.40 13.95
C SER A 223 22.65 23.70 14.01
N ASN A 224 21.97 24.85 14.03
CA ASN A 224 22.60 26.16 14.03
C ASN A 224 22.69 26.78 15.44
N ASP A 225 22.08 26.16 16.46
CA ASP A 225 22.12 26.64 17.84
C ASP A 225 22.42 25.51 18.83
N SER A 226 23.50 25.66 19.60
CA SER A 226 23.91 24.71 20.63
C SER A 226 22.95 24.65 21.83
N HIS A 227 22.07 25.64 22.00
CA HIS A 227 21.17 25.73 23.16
C HIS A 227 19.84 24.99 22.97
N ILE A 228 19.43 24.69 21.73
CA ILE A 228 18.16 24.02 21.44
C ILE A 228 18.45 22.56 21.11
N THR A 229 18.12 21.65 22.02
CA THR A 229 18.40 20.22 21.84
C THR A 229 17.21 19.43 21.31
N SER A 230 16.00 20.01 21.31
CA SER A 230 14.78 19.32 20.91
C SER A 230 13.80 20.20 20.13
N CYS A 231 13.06 19.58 19.20
CA CYS A 231 12.04 20.26 18.40
C CYS A 231 10.84 20.74 19.26
N SER A 232 10.65 20.18 20.45
CA SER A 232 9.63 20.62 21.43
C SER A 232 9.91 22.01 22.01
N GLN A 233 11.20 22.33 22.24
CA GLN A 233 11.63 23.64 22.76
C GLN A 233 11.39 24.78 21.76
N LEU A 234 11.22 24.45 20.47
CA LEU A 234 10.97 25.44 19.42
C LEU A 234 9.61 26.11 19.55
N ASN A 235 8.67 25.54 20.32
CA ASN A 235 7.36 26.13 20.60
C ASN A 235 7.45 27.51 21.29
N GLN A 236 8.59 27.85 21.89
CA GLN A 236 8.80 29.11 22.60
C GLN A 236 9.44 30.21 21.73
N LEU A 237 9.70 29.91 20.45
CA LEU A 237 10.37 30.82 19.53
C LEU A 237 9.38 31.72 18.79
N PHE A 238 9.76 32.99 18.65
CA PHE A 238 9.00 33.97 17.86
C PHE A 238 9.75 34.30 16.57
N PHE A 239 9.06 34.25 15.43
CA PHE A 239 9.64 34.65 14.15
C PHE A 239 9.36 36.14 13.90
N GLU A 240 10.41 36.96 13.82
CA GLU A 240 10.26 38.40 13.62
C GLU A 240 9.60 38.72 12.27
N GLN A 241 10.00 38.00 11.21
CA GLN A 241 9.43 38.19 9.87
C GLN A 241 7.99 37.66 9.73
N TYR A 242 7.57 36.79 10.66
CA TYR A 242 6.30 36.07 10.59
C TYR A 242 5.60 36.09 11.97
N PRO A 243 5.07 37.25 12.41
CA PRO A 243 4.54 37.44 13.76
C PRO A 243 3.32 36.56 14.07
N ASN A 244 2.62 36.06 13.04
CA ASN A 244 1.42 35.24 13.17
C ASN A 244 1.71 33.72 13.34
N VAL A 245 2.98 33.31 13.41
CA VAL A 245 3.42 31.90 13.37
C VAL A 245 3.61 31.28 14.77
N SER A 246 3.20 31.95 15.84
CA SER A 246 3.47 31.54 17.23
C SER A 246 2.98 30.13 17.60
N LEU A 247 1.97 29.59 16.92
CA LEU A 247 1.42 28.26 17.17
C LEU A 247 1.73 27.22 16.08
N PHE A 248 2.59 27.57 15.11
CA PHE A 248 2.89 26.72 13.96
C PHE A 248 3.39 25.32 14.34
N PHE A 249 4.36 25.23 15.25
CA PHE A 249 4.93 23.95 15.66
C PHE A 249 3.89 23.02 16.31
N ILE A 250 3.00 23.57 17.14
CA ILE A 250 1.91 22.81 17.77
C ILE A 250 0.93 22.32 16.70
N TYR A 251 0.48 23.19 15.80
CA TYR A 251 -0.46 22.80 14.75
C TYR A 251 0.15 21.79 13.78
N MET A 252 1.40 21.95 13.38
CA MET A 252 2.08 20.97 12.52
C MET A 252 2.25 19.62 13.20
N LEU A 253 2.55 19.58 14.50
CA LEU A 253 2.60 18.33 15.25
C LEU A 253 1.23 17.65 15.28
N VAL A 254 0.15 18.40 15.50
CA VAL A 254 -1.23 17.90 15.44
C VAL A 254 -1.54 17.34 14.04
N ALA A 255 -1.17 18.05 12.98
CA ALA A 255 -1.35 17.59 11.60
C ALA A 255 -0.57 16.30 11.30
N ILE A 256 0.65 16.16 11.81
CA ILE A 256 1.44 14.93 11.67
C ILE A 256 0.72 13.77 12.36
N ILE A 257 0.34 13.94 13.63
CA ILE A 257 -0.38 12.90 14.40
C ILE A 257 -1.68 12.50 13.69
N GLN A 258 -2.45 13.49 13.22
CA GLN A 258 -3.69 13.25 12.47
C GLN A 258 -3.44 12.48 11.16
N SER A 259 -2.37 12.80 10.42
CA SER A 259 -2.03 12.10 9.17
C SER A 259 -1.67 10.62 9.39
N TRP A 260 -1.01 10.29 10.50
CA TRP A 260 -0.73 8.90 10.88
C TRP A 260 -2.00 8.16 11.33
N PHE A 261 -2.87 8.82 12.11
CA PHE A 261 -4.18 8.24 12.45
C PHE A 261 -5.04 7.99 11.20
N GLN A 262 -5.03 8.92 10.25
CA GLN A 262 -5.72 8.78 8.98
C GLN A 262 -5.25 7.52 8.22
N LEU A 263 -3.94 7.28 8.16
CA LEU A 263 -3.38 6.04 7.59
C LEU A 263 -3.88 4.80 8.34
N SER A 264 -3.86 4.80 9.67
CA SER A 264 -4.38 3.68 10.47
C SER A 264 -5.87 3.42 10.20
N PHE A 265 -6.68 4.46 10.03
CA PHE A 265 -8.09 4.31 9.69
C PHE A 265 -8.30 3.79 8.26
N PHE A 266 -7.48 4.20 7.29
CA PHE A 266 -7.51 3.61 5.94
C PHE A 266 -7.18 2.12 5.97
N ILE A 267 -6.16 1.70 6.72
CA ILE A 267 -5.84 0.28 6.93
C ILE A 267 -7.04 -0.46 7.54
N GLY A 268 -7.70 0.15 8.52
CA GLY A 268 -8.93 -0.38 9.12
C GLY A 268 -10.07 -0.55 8.10
N ILE A 269 -10.32 0.44 7.26
CA ILE A 269 -11.34 0.36 6.19
C ILE A 269 -11.00 -0.72 5.18
N ILE A 270 -9.75 -0.78 4.70
CA ILE A 270 -9.31 -1.81 3.74
C ILE A 270 -9.50 -3.20 4.34
N THR A 271 -9.19 -3.36 5.63
CA THR A 271 -9.40 -4.61 6.38
C THR A 271 -10.88 -4.98 6.42
N ILE A 272 -11.77 -4.05 6.81
CA ILE A 272 -13.23 -4.27 6.85
C ILE A 272 -13.75 -4.65 5.47
N LEU A 273 -13.39 -3.90 4.43
CA LEU A 273 -13.85 -4.16 3.05
C LEU A 273 -13.36 -5.53 2.55
N THR A 274 -12.12 -5.92 2.89
CA THR A 274 -11.55 -7.23 2.53
C THR A 274 -12.27 -8.37 3.26
N ILE A 275 -12.57 -8.20 4.55
CA ILE A 275 -13.35 -9.19 5.33
C ILE A 275 -14.74 -9.36 4.71
N ARG A 276 -15.43 -8.25 4.38
CA ARG A 276 -16.75 -8.30 3.74
C ARG A 276 -16.70 -8.92 2.34
N LEU A 277 -15.64 -8.65 1.57
CA LEU A 277 -15.47 -9.25 0.25
C LEU A 277 -15.23 -10.75 0.32
N THR A 278 -14.40 -11.22 1.25
CA THR A 278 -14.11 -12.66 1.42
C THR A 278 -15.31 -13.43 1.96
N SER A 279 -16.08 -12.88 2.91
CA SER A 279 -17.32 -13.52 3.38
C SER A 279 -18.36 -13.68 2.26
N LEU A 280 -18.41 -12.74 1.31
CA LEU A 280 -19.28 -12.78 0.14
C LEU A 280 -18.89 -13.85 -0.90
N PHE A 281 -17.61 -14.22 -0.98
CA PHE A 281 -17.13 -15.27 -1.90
C PHE A 281 -17.42 -16.67 -1.36
N ASP A 282 -17.21 -16.90 -0.06
CA ASP A 282 -17.43 -18.21 0.56
C ASP A 282 -18.90 -18.64 0.52
N TRP A 283 -19.84 -17.70 0.65
CA TRP A 283 -21.27 -17.97 0.48
C TRP A 283 -21.59 -18.54 -0.92
N ARG A 284 -20.93 -18.01 -1.96
CA ARG A 284 -21.17 -18.45 -3.35
C ARG A 284 -20.63 -19.86 -3.60
N SER A 285 -19.51 -20.23 -2.97
CA SER A 285 -18.96 -21.58 -3.08
C SER A 285 -19.92 -22.62 -2.48
N ASN A 286 -20.39 -22.39 -1.25
CA ASN A 286 -21.31 -23.32 -0.58
C ASN A 286 -22.70 -23.40 -1.25
N SER A 287 -23.17 -22.32 -1.88
CA SER A 287 -24.46 -22.32 -2.58
C SER A 287 -24.44 -23.20 -3.83
N ASN A 288 -23.33 -23.25 -4.57
CA ASN A 288 -23.23 -24.00 -5.82
C ASN A 288 -23.10 -25.52 -5.57
N ASP A 289 -22.43 -25.93 -4.49
CA ASP A 289 -22.27 -27.35 -4.16
C ASP A 289 -23.59 -27.99 -3.69
N ASN A 290 -24.45 -27.23 -3.00
CA ASN A 290 -25.74 -27.72 -2.53
C ASN A 290 -26.81 -27.79 -3.64
N THR A 291 -26.62 -27.08 -4.78
CA THR A 291 -27.58 -27.16 -5.89
C THR A 291 -27.36 -28.39 -6.77
N GLN A 292 -26.15 -28.94 -6.84
CA GLN A 292 -25.86 -30.16 -7.61
C GLN A 292 -26.31 -31.46 -6.92
N ILE A 293 -26.51 -31.47 -5.60
CA ILE A 293 -26.95 -32.68 -4.87
C ILE A 293 -28.46 -32.93 -5.03
N ASN A 294 -29.25 -31.90 -5.34
CA ASN A 294 -30.71 -32.04 -5.46
C ASN A 294 -31.22 -32.45 -6.85
N GLU A 295 -30.41 -32.36 -7.92
CA GLU A 295 -30.85 -32.81 -9.25
C GLU A 295 -30.73 -34.33 -9.46
N ASN A 296 -29.98 -35.05 -8.62
CA ASN A 296 -29.89 -36.52 -8.70
C ASN A 296 -30.91 -37.26 -7.81
N SER A 297 -31.82 -36.54 -7.15
CA SER A 297 -32.80 -37.13 -6.21
C SER A 297 -34.24 -37.16 -6.74
N ILE A 298 -34.49 -36.69 -7.97
CA ILE A 298 -35.80 -36.74 -8.63
C ILE A 298 -35.69 -37.68 -9.84
N GLY A 299 -35.56 -38.97 -9.55
CA GLY A 299 -35.50 -40.00 -10.57
C GLY A 299 -35.65 -41.37 -9.94
N ILE A 300 -36.91 -41.82 -9.85
CA ILE A 300 -37.44 -43.19 -9.74
C ILE A 300 -38.65 -43.16 -8.79
N ILE A 301 -39.80 -42.82 -9.36
CA ILE A 301 -41.08 -43.44 -9.01
C ILE A 301 -41.68 -43.87 -10.36
N ILE A 302 -41.42 -45.11 -10.75
CA ILE A 302 -42.26 -45.91 -11.64
C ILE A 302 -42.48 -47.22 -10.90
#